data_AF-A0A2E2IXF8-F1
#
_entry.id   AF-A0A2E2IXF8-F1
#
_cell.length_a   1.000
_cell.length_b   1.000
_cell.length_c   1.000
_cell.angle_alpha   90.00
_cell.angle_beta   90.00
_cell.angle_gamma   90.00
#
_symmetry.space_group_name_H-M   'P 1'
#
loop_
_entity.id
_entity.type
_entity.pdbx_description
1 polymer ?
#
loop_
_entity_poly.entity_id
_entity_poly.type
_entity_poly.pdbx_seq_one_letter_code
_entity_poly.pdbx_strand_id
1 'polypeptide(L)'
;MKQEMIIPIEIENLLNSLKRNKTFKKSLIEVFNSLVFLKKTKPEWKFSKRGLSRYSYFDAPSGYLKGVNSRYKDHINILLQNKIIDYYSKNESLLERHLFEDDIVIKPRYYDTKNNQCIKYRFLIDIDKGKKQNIIKKNPNKNKSWYKITLKSLREVGLDGIIKRDSFGRRLNTRVTMNTGIKLDTENSSMEVESYKDYLRMFHRGKYSMVDASCCQPTIMHEHLKTKGVIDPNFNYPFENNLDFYQYLADIGLSIDRNDAKSKYTQWQNGRYHDIEDNFKNFFKISTDYIRRIKKMNGYKRVCQIITCMESKIFIDDLLSNINLEFCLTIHDSLLVRTEDLPACKEYCNKKYGNIFNFKSETF
;
A
#
# COMPACT_ATOMS: atom_id res chain seq x y z
N MET A 1 -9.03 17.21 -6.21
CA MET A 1 -7.84 17.65 -6.94
C MET A 1 -8.20 17.75 -8.40
N LYS A 2 -7.95 18.89 -9.07
CA LYS A 2 -8.09 18.99 -10.53
C LYS A 2 -6.91 18.22 -11.13
N GLN A 3 -7.19 17.27 -11.99
CA GLN A 3 -6.16 16.53 -12.73
C GLN A 3 -6.40 16.81 -14.21
N GLU A 4 -5.37 17.26 -14.90
CA GLU A 4 -5.37 17.37 -16.35
C GLU A 4 -5.27 15.95 -16.93
N MET A 5 -6.22 15.61 -17.79
CA MET A 5 -6.31 14.31 -18.45
C MET A 5 -6.29 14.51 -19.96
N ILE A 6 -5.59 13.63 -20.67
CA ILE A 6 -5.74 13.49 -22.11
C ILE A 6 -6.91 12.53 -22.37
N ILE A 7 -7.90 13.01 -23.12
CA ILE A 7 -9.00 12.17 -23.63
C ILE A 7 -8.70 11.86 -25.10
N PRO A 8 -8.41 10.59 -25.43
CA PRO A 8 -8.21 10.17 -26.81
C PRO A 8 -9.45 10.39 -27.68
N ILE A 9 -9.24 10.56 -28.97
CA ILE A 9 -10.32 10.84 -29.92
C ILE A 9 -11.32 9.69 -29.99
N GLU A 10 -10.86 8.46 -29.78
CA GLU A 10 -11.68 7.25 -29.74
C GLU A 10 -12.65 7.27 -28.55
N ILE A 11 -12.22 7.80 -27.41
CA ILE A 11 -13.08 8.01 -26.24
C ILE A 11 -14.08 9.13 -26.52
N GLU A 12 -13.65 10.23 -27.14
CA GLU A 12 -14.55 11.33 -27.50
C GLU A 12 -15.65 10.87 -28.48
N ASN A 13 -15.26 10.12 -29.51
CA ASN A 13 -16.17 9.52 -30.47
C ASN A 13 -17.14 8.54 -29.81
N LEU A 14 -16.66 7.68 -28.90
CA LEU A 14 -17.50 6.80 -28.10
C LEU A 14 -18.50 7.59 -27.24
N LEU A 15 -18.05 8.63 -26.56
CA LEU A 15 -18.92 9.45 -25.73
C LEU A 15 -19.99 10.15 -26.57
N ASN A 16 -19.68 10.57 -27.79
CA ASN A 16 -20.63 11.19 -28.71
C ASN A 16 -21.65 10.17 -29.25
N SER A 17 -21.22 8.96 -29.60
CA SER A 17 -22.10 7.91 -30.13
C SER A 17 -23.04 7.29 -29.09
N LEU A 18 -22.69 7.32 -27.81
CA LEU A 18 -23.52 6.78 -26.73
C LEU A 18 -24.81 7.61 -26.53
N LYS A 19 -25.96 6.99 -26.80
CA LYS A 19 -27.31 7.48 -26.42
C LYS A 19 -27.58 7.29 -24.92
N ARG A 20 -26.76 7.90 -24.07
CA ARG A 20 -26.86 7.85 -22.60
C ARG A 20 -26.76 9.26 -22.00
N ASN A 21 -27.26 9.43 -20.77
CA ASN A 21 -27.27 10.74 -20.11
C ASN A 21 -25.85 11.24 -19.75
N LYS A 22 -25.73 12.55 -19.48
CA LYS A 22 -24.45 13.21 -19.14
C LYS A 22 -23.76 12.56 -17.93
N THR A 23 -24.54 12.12 -16.94
CA THR A 23 -24.03 11.45 -15.73
C THR A 23 -23.33 10.14 -16.08
N PHE A 24 -23.93 9.32 -16.93
CA PHE A 24 -23.35 8.06 -17.38
C PHE A 24 -22.05 8.28 -18.16
N LYS A 25 -22.04 9.26 -19.08
CA LYS A 25 -20.85 9.65 -19.84
C LYS A 25 -19.72 10.08 -18.91
N LYS A 26 -20.04 10.88 -17.89
CA LYS A 26 -19.08 11.29 -16.84
C LYS A 26 -18.52 10.09 -16.07
N SER A 27 -19.37 9.16 -15.67
CA SER A 27 -18.94 7.94 -14.97
C SER A 27 -18.07 7.02 -15.83
N LEU A 28 -18.35 6.93 -17.14
CA LEU A 28 -17.50 6.21 -18.09
C LEU A 28 -16.10 6.84 -18.14
N ILE A 29 -16.01 8.17 -18.21
CA ILE A 29 -14.75 8.91 -18.17
C ILE A 29 -14.01 8.66 -16.84
N GLU A 30 -14.71 8.64 -15.70
CA GLU A 30 -14.12 8.36 -14.39
C GLU A 30 -13.51 6.95 -14.33
N VAL A 31 -14.19 5.94 -14.88
CA VAL A 31 -13.68 4.57 -14.97
C VAL A 31 -12.51 4.48 -15.94
N PHE A 32 -12.61 5.07 -17.14
CA PHE A 32 -11.51 5.13 -18.11
C PHE A 32 -10.25 5.78 -17.48
N ASN A 33 -10.42 6.91 -16.80
CA ASN A 33 -9.32 7.60 -16.12
C ASN A 33 -8.70 6.78 -15.00
N SER A 34 -9.52 6.02 -14.30
CA SER A 34 -9.04 5.09 -13.29
C SER A 34 -8.16 3.99 -13.89
N LEU A 35 -8.48 3.50 -15.10
CA LEU A 35 -7.64 2.55 -15.84
C LEU A 35 -6.34 3.20 -16.34
N VAL A 36 -6.39 4.42 -16.89
CA VAL A 36 -5.20 5.15 -17.33
C VAL A 36 -4.24 5.39 -16.15
N PHE A 37 -4.79 5.78 -15.00
CA PHE A 37 -4.02 5.94 -13.77
C PHE A 37 -3.36 4.62 -13.34
N LEU A 38 -4.07 3.49 -13.38
CA LEU A 38 -3.51 2.19 -13.05
C LEU A 38 -2.39 1.79 -14.02
N LYS A 39 -2.57 1.98 -15.34
CA LYS A 39 -1.52 1.73 -16.34
C LYS A 39 -0.26 2.54 -16.06
N LYS A 40 -0.38 3.81 -15.65
CA LYS A 40 0.77 4.68 -15.37
C LYS A 40 1.45 4.42 -14.03
N THR A 41 0.77 3.78 -13.07
CA THR A 41 1.27 3.62 -11.70
C THR A 41 1.60 2.18 -11.31
N LYS A 42 1.11 1.19 -12.05
CA LYS A 42 1.38 -0.23 -11.77
C LYS A 42 2.54 -0.74 -12.63
N PRO A 43 3.34 -1.68 -12.09
CA PRO A 43 4.39 -2.33 -12.86
C PRO A 43 3.79 -3.04 -14.07
N GLU A 44 4.31 -2.73 -15.25
CA GLU A 44 3.86 -3.33 -16.50
C GLU A 44 4.27 -4.80 -16.57
N TRP A 45 3.32 -5.68 -16.89
CA TRP A 45 3.65 -7.03 -17.32
C TRP A 45 4.07 -6.99 -18.79
N LYS A 46 5.39 -6.96 -19.02
CA LYS A 46 5.98 -7.09 -20.36
C LYS A 46 6.08 -8.59 -20.68
N PHE A 47 5.16 -9.11 -21.50
CA PHE A 47 5.46 -10.31 -22.27
C PHE A 47 6.50 -9.91 -23.31
N SER A 48 7.77 -10.27 -23.11
CA SER A 48 8.84 -9.87 -24.02
C SER A 48 8.78 -10.70 -25.31
N LYS A 49 8.59 -10.00 -26.44
CA LYS A 49 9.41 -10.08 -27.66
C LYS A 49 8.84 -9.01 -28.59
N ARG A 50 9.66 -7.99 -28.92
CA ARG A 50 9.34 -6.78 -29.74
C ARG A 50 8.67 -5.62 -29.00
N GLY A 51 9.47 -4.87 -28.23
CA GLY A 51 9.57 -3.40 -28.32
C GLY A 51 8.36 -2.48 -28.22
N LEU A 52 7.12 -2.94 -27.98
CA LEU A 52 5.93 -2.10 -27.99
C LEU A 52 5.33 -2.00 -26.57
N SER A 53 5.81 -1.04 -25.79
CA SER A 53 5.28 -0.67 -24.45
C SER A 53 3.78 -0.32 -24.45
N ARG A 54 3.19 -0.09 -25.62
CA ARG A 54 1.78 0.25 -25.83
C ARG A 54 0.82 -0.92 -25.56
N TYR A 55 1.30 -2.17 -25.53
CA TYR A 55 0.44 -3.36 -25.40
C TYR A 55 0.62 -4.14 -24.09
N SER A 56 1.28 -3.53 -23.09
CA SER A 56 1.50 -4.19 -21.79
C SER A 56 0.23 -4.25 -20.94
N TYR A 57 0.02 -5.40 -20.31
CA TYR A 57 -1.07 -5.61 -19.37
C TYR A 57 -0.75 -4.99 -18.01
N PHE A 58 -1.79 -4.48 -17.33
CA PHE A 58 -1.71 -3.92 -15.99
C PHE A 58 -2.81 -4.47 -15.10
N ASP A 59 -2.50 -4.61 -13.81
CA ASP A 59 -3.41 -5.10 -12.78
C ASP A 59 -4.53 -4.08 -12.48
N ALA A 60 -5.79 -4.54 -12.52
CA ALA A 60 -6.96 -3.73 -12.21
C ALA A 60 -7.84 -4.38 -11.12
N PRO A 61 -7.61 -4.02 -9.84
CA PRO A 61 -8.41 -4.55 -8.73
C PRO A 61 -9.88 -4.14 -8.84
N SER A 62 -10.79 -5.11 -8.81
CA SER A 62 -12.24 -4.89 -8.84
C SER A 62 -12.71 -3.97 -7.69
N GLY A 63 -12.14 -4.12 -6.50
CA GLY A 63 -12.44 -3.26 -5.35
C GLY A 63 -12.08 -1.79 -5.58
N TYR A 64 -11.00 -1.52 -6.31
CA TYR A 64 -10.62 -0.14 -6.67
C TYR A 64 -11.62 0.45 -7.66
N LEU A 65 -11.93 -0.28 -8.75
CA LEU A 65 -12.91 0.19 -9.75
C LEU A 65 -14.32 0.33 -9.16
N LYS A 66 -14.74 -0.57 -8.26
CA LYS A 66 -16.00 -0.45 -7.53
C LYS A 66 -16.04 0.79 -6.63
N GLY A 67 -14.89 1.16 -6.05
CA GLY A 67 -14.75 2.40 -5.27
C GLY A 67 -14.81 3.68 -6.11
N VAL A 68 -14.44 3.60 -7.39
CA VAL A 68 -14.61 4.70 -8.37
C VAL A 68 -16.07 4.79 -8.79
N ASN A 69 -16.65 3.67 -9.20
CA ASN A 69 -18.04 3.59 -9.59
C ASN A 69 -18.61 2.19 -9.27
N SER A 70 -19.74 2.12 -8.55
CA SER A 70 -20.35 0.84 -8.19
C SER A 70 -20.80 0.02 -9.41
N ARG A 71 -21.11 0.69 -10.53
CA ARG A 71 -21.50 0.11 -11.83
C ARG A 71 -20.33 0.06 -12.82
N TYR A 72 -19.08 0.04 -12.34
CA TYR A 72 -17.90 0.01 -13.22
C TYR A 72 -17.93 -1.13 -14.24
N LYS A 73 -18.57 -2.27 -13.94
CA LYS A 73 -18.66 -3.42 -14.84
C LYS A 73 -19.32 -3.05 -16.18
N ASP A 74 -20.37 -2.23 -16.14
CA ASP A 74 -21.08 -1.78 -17.34
C ASP A 74 -20.17 -0.90 -18.20
N HIS A 75 -19.43 0.00 -17.55
CA HIS A 75 -18.45 0.86 -18.22
C HIS A 75 -17.30 0.05 -18.82
N ILE A 76 -16.77 -0.95 -18.10
CA ILE A 76 -15.74 -1.86 -18.62
C ILE A 76 -16.25 -2.63 -19.83
N ASN A 77 -17.48 -3.15 -19.79
CA ASN A 77 -18.06 -3.88 -20.92
C ASN A 77 -18.20 -2.98 -22.16
N ILE A 78 -18.59 -1.71 -22.00
CA ILE A 78 -18.64 -0.75 -23.11
C ILE A 78 -17.24 -0.52 -23.70
N LEU A 79 -16.23 -0.33 -22.86
CA LEU A 79 -14.85 -0.13 -23.32
C LEU A 79 -14.30 -1.37 -24.07
N LEU A 80 -14.67 -2.58 -23.62
CA LEU A 80 -14.32 -3.84 -24.29
C LEU A 80 -15.03 -3.97 -25.65
N GLN A 81 -16.34 -3.72 -25.69
CA GLN A 81 -17.16 -3.81 -26.92
C GLN A 81 -16.70 -2.84 -28.00
N ASN A 82 -16.20 -1.66 -27.61
CA ASN A 82 -15.70 -0.66 -28.55
C ASN A 82 -14.21 -0.79 -28.84
N LYS A 83 -13.59 -1.94 -28.53
CA LYS A 83 -12.17 -2.23 -28.75
C LYS A 83 -11.23 -1.14 -28.20
N ILE A 84 -11.57 -0.55 -27.05
CA ILE A 84 -10.74 0.46 -26.38
C ILE A 84 -9.75 -0.19 -25.41
N ILE A 85 -10.23 -1.19 -24.69
CA ILE A 85 -9.42 -2.04 -23.82
C ILE A 85 -9.59 -3.50 -24.20
N ASP A 86 -8.68 -4.32 -23.71
CA ASP A 86 -8.73 -5.77 -23.78
C ASP A 86 -8.29 -6.36 -22.44
N TYR A 87 -8.58 -7.64 -22.18
CA TYR A 87 -8.23 -8.32 -20.93
C TYR A 87 -7.33 -9.53 -21.13
N TYR A 88 -6.51 -9.82 -20.12
CA TYR A 88 -5.64 -10.98 -20.15
C TYR A 88 -6.44 -12.27 -19.94
N SER A 89 -6.20 -13.25 -20.80
CA SER A 89 -6.65 -14.63 -20.62
C SER A 89 -5.45 -15.57 -20.63
N LYS A 90 -5.45 -16.54 -19.71
CA LYS A 90 -4.39 -17.55 -19.60
C LYS A 90 -4.66 -18.77 -20.49
N ASN A 91 -5.95 -19.03 -20.77
CA ASN A 91 -6.42 -20.24 -21.44
C ASN A 91 -7.25 -19.84 -22.68
N GLU A 92 -6.64 -19.09 -23.60
CA GLU A 92 -7.28 -18.83 -24.88
C GLU A 92 -7.41 -20.15 -25.65
N SER A 93 -8.63 -20.52 -26.01
CA SER A 93 -8.93 -21.74 -26.75
C SER A 93 -9.52 -21.36 -28.11
N LEU A 94 -8.85 -21.79 -29.17
CA LEU A 94 -9.26 -21.55 -30.54
C LEU A 94 -10.43 -22.48 -30.87
N LEU A 95 -11.58 -21.89 -31.19
CA LEU A 95 -12.78 -22.62 -31.62
C LEU A 95 -12.75 -22.88 -33.12
N GLU A 96 -12.41 -21.86 -33.90
CA GLU A 96 -12.47 -21.93 -35.36
C GLU A 96 -11.41 -21.02 -35.97
N ARG A 97 -10.74 -21.51 -37.02
CA ARG A 97 -9.78 -20.73 -37.79
C ARG A 97 -10.44 -20.23 -39.06
N HIS A 98 -10.38 -18.93 -39.30
CA HIS A 98 -10.83 -18.34 -40.56
C HIS A 98 -9.61 -17.91 -41.39
N LEU A 99 -9.65 -18.23 -42.69
CA LEU A 99 -8.56 -17.89 -43.62
C LEU A 99 -8.49 -16.39 -43.94
N PHE A 100 -9.59 -15.66 -43.77
CA PHE A 100 -9.75 -14.25 -44.16
C PHE A 100 -10.35 -13.36 -43.05
N GLU A 101 -10.67 -13.93 -41.89
CA GLU A 101 -11.28 -13.22 -40.75
C GLU A 101 -10.51 -13.52 -39.46
N ASP A 102 -10.80 -12.76 -38.39
CA ASP A 102 -10.23 -13.02 -37.07
C ASP A 102 -10.68 -14.39 -36.55
N ASP A 103 -9.74 -15.18 -36.05
CA ASP A 103 -9.99 -16.47 -35.39
C ASP A 103 -11.05 -16.35 -34.28
N ILE A 104 -11.98 -17.32 -34.22
CA ILE A 104 -12.94 -17.41 -33.12
C ILE A 104 -12.22 -18.04 -31.92
N VAL A 105 -12.00 -17.28 -30.86
CA VAL A 105 -11.31 -17.71 -29.63
C VAL A 105 -12.18 -17.52 -28.40
N ILE A 106 -12.28 -18.55 -27.56
CA ILE A 106 -12.81 -18.42 -26.20
C ILE A 106 -11.70 -17.85 -25.31
N LYS A 107 -11.95 -16.67 -24.77
CA LYS A 107 -11.03 -15.98 -23.84
C LYS A 107 -11.68 -15.86 -22.46
N PRO A 108 -11.51 -16.83 -21.54
CA PRO A 108 -12.01 -16.64 -20.18
C PRO A 108 -11.19 -15.54 -19.47
N ARG A 109 -11.86 -14.62 -18.76
CA ARG A 109 -11.18 -13.62 -17.92
C ARG A 109 -10.35 -14.33 -16.86
N TYR A 110 -9.04 -14.11 -16.83
CA TYR A 110 -8.17 -14.72 -15.84
C TYR A 110 -8.05 -13.85 -14.57
N TYR A 111 -8.34 -14.45 -13.41
CA TYR A 111 -8.06 -13.90 -12.08
C TYR A 111 -7.90 -15.05 -11.06
N ASP A 112 -7.20 -14.82 -9.96
CA ASP A 112 -6.97 -15.80 -8.90
C ASP A 112 -7.09 -15.14 -7.53
N THR A 113 -8.20 -15.42 -6.84
CA THR A 113 -8.48 -14.85 -5.52
C THR A 113 -7.56 -15.41 -4.43
N LYS A 114 -7.08 -16.66 -4.54
CA LYS A 114 -6.18 -17.30 -3.55
C LYS A 114 -4.79 -16.68 -3.60
N ASN A 115 -4.30 -16.39 -4.80
CA ASN A 115 -3.00 -15.75 -5.00
C ASN A 115 -3.07 -14.21 -5.07
N ASN A 116 -4.25 -13.63 -4.80
CA ASN A 116 -4.50 -12.18 -4.83
C ASN A 116 -4.16 -11.55 -6.20
N GLN A 117 -4.41 -12.30 -7.28
CA GLN A 117 -4.25 -11.85 -8.68
C GLN A 117 -5.59 -11.31 -9.18
N CYS A 118 -5.60 -10.02 -9.51
CA CYS A 118 -6.78 -9.39 -10.10
C CYS A 118 -6.78 -9.50 -11.63
N ILE A 119 -7.92 -9.14 -12.24
CA ILE A 119 -8.04 -9.08 -13.70
C ILE A 119 -7.03 -8.06 -14.23
N LYS A 120 -6.40 -8.39 -15.35
CA LYS A 120 -5.47 -7.51 -16.04
C LYS A 120 -6.09 -6.98 -17.32
N TYR A 121 -5.90 -5.69 -17.61
CA TYR A 121 -6.33 -5.07 -18.85
C TYR A 121 -5.14 -4.50 -19.62
N ARG A 122 -5.32 -4.23 -20.91
CA ARG A 122 -4.45 -3.42 -21.76
C ARG A 122 -5.29 -2.41 -22.52
N PHE A 123 -4.68 -1.31 -22.94
CA PHE A 123 -5.31 -0.37 -23.87
C PHE A 123 -5.01 -0.80 -25.30
N LEU A 124 -6.01 -0.67 -26.18
CA LEU A 124 -5.89 -0.89 -27.62
C LEU A 124 -5.77 0.43 -28.41
N ILE A 125 -5.91 1.56 -27.72
CA ILE A 125 -5.81 2.92 -28.26
C ILE A 125 -4.61 3.67 -27.68
N ASP A 126 -4.19 4.74 -28.34
CA ASP A 126 -3.13 5.63 -27.84
C ASP A 126 -3.69 6.56 -26.74
N ILE A 127 -3.37 6.27 -25.48
CA ILE A 127 -3.84 7.03 -24.32
C ILE A 127 -3.04 8.32 -24.06
N ASP A 128 -1.99 8.58 -24.84
CA ASP A 128 -1.12 9.75 -24.67
C ASP A 128 -1.37 10.82 -25.75
N LYS A 129 -2.26 10.57 -26.71
CA LYS A 129 -2.70 11.55 -27.72
C LYS A 129 -4.18 11.88 -27.55
N GLY A 130 -4.54 13.16 -27.59
CA GLY A 130 -5.94 13.59 -27.49
C GLY A 130 -6.12 15.00 -26.92
N LYS A 131 -7.37 15.35 -26.58
CA LYS A 131 -7.70 16.65 -26.00
C LYS A 131 -7.45 16.67 -24.51
N LYS A 132 -6.84 17.75 -24.02
CA LYS A 132 -6.67 18.00 -22.59
C LYS A 132 -7.99 18.41 -21.97
N GLN A 133 -8.46 17.69 -20.96
CA GLN A 133 -9.64 18.02 -20.18
C GLN A 133 -9.32 17.98 -18.68
N ASN A 134 -9.85 18.96 -17.96
CA ASN A 134 -9.77 19.01 -16.50
C ASN A 134 -10.82 18.11 -15.87
N ILE A 135 -10.40 17.10 -15.12
CA ILE A 135 -11.32 16.24 -14.36
C ILE A 135 -11.10 16.45 -12.86
N ILE A 136 -12.21 16.57 -12.13
CA ILE A 136 -12.19 16.62 -10.67
C ILE A 136 -12.11 15.17 -10.16
N LYS A 137 -10.92 14.75 -9.72
CA LYS A 137 -10.77 13.45 -9.05
C LYS A 137 -11.25 13.58 -7.61
N LYS A 138 -12.34 12.87 -7.28
CA LYS A 138 -12.79 12.70 -5.90
C LYS A 138 -11.82 11.75 -5.19
N ASN A 139 -11.39 12.09 -3.97
CA ASN A 139 -10.59 11.17 -3.16
C ASN A 139 -11.50 10.02 -2.71
N PRO A 140 -11.25 8.76 -3.12
CA PRO A 140 -12.11 7.63 -2.75
C PRO A 140 -12.08 7.34 -1.24
N ASN A 141 -11.07 7.86 -0.52
CA ASN A 141 -10.94 7.68 0.93
C ASN A 141 -11.63 8.78 1.74
N LYS A 142 -12.17 9.85 1.11
CA LYS A 142 -12.72 11.02 1.83
C LYS A 142 -13.75 10.65 2.91
N ASN A 143 -14.51 9.57 2.68
CA ASN A 143 -15.57 9.15 3.59
C ASN A 143 -15.12 8.11 4.63
N LYS A 144 -13.88 7.61 4.57
CA LYS A 144 -13.36 6.61 5.51
C LYS A 144 -13.05 7.26 6.86
N SER A 145 -13.35 6.56 7.95
CA SER A 145 -13.12 7.02 9.33
C SER A 145 -11.68 7.50 9.54
N TRP A 146 -10.70 6.63 9.27
CA TRP A 146 -9.28 6.97 9.38
C TRP A 146 -8.90 8.24 8.62
N TYR A 147 -9.46 8.47 7.42
CA TYR A 147 -9.10 9.65 6.62
C TYR A 147 -9.59 10.94 7.27
N LYS A 148 -10.79 10.91 7.86
CA LYS A 148 -11.37 12.05 8.57
C LYS A 148 -10.57 12.38 9.84
N ILE A 149 -10.27 11.36 10.65
CA ILE A 149 -9.48 11.51 11.89
C ILE A 149 -8.09 12.04 11.53
N THR A 150 -7.37 11.40 10.59
CA THR A 150 -6.05 11.86 10.15
C THR A 150 -6.08 13.31 9.65
N LEU A 151 -7.08 13.69 8.85
CA LEU A 151 -7.19 15.06 8.36
C LEU A 151 -7.44 16.06 9.48
N LYS A 152 -8.32 15.75 10.43
CA LYS A 152 -8.58 16.61 11.60
C LYS A 152 -7.31 16.75 12.45
N SER A 153 -6.63 15.64 12.73
CA SER A 153 -5.41 15.64 13.54
C SER A 153 -4.26 16.39 12.88
N LEU A 154 -4.02 16.23 11.56
CA LEU A 154 -2.98 16.98 10.86
C LEU A 154 -3.23 18.50 10.91
N ARG A 155 -4.50 18.93 10.85
CA ARG A 155 -4.87 20.36 11.00
C ARG A 155 -4.53 20.88 12.38
N GLU A 156 -4.86 20.10 13.40
CA GLU A 156 -4.66 20.48 14.80
C GLU A 156 -3.18 20.69 15.15
N VAL A 157 -2.28 19.86 14.60
CA VAL A 157 -0.82 20.04 14.75
C VAL A 157 -0.21 21.00 13.72
N GLY A 158 -1.01 21.68 12.89
CA GLY A 158 -0.47 22.60 11.87
C GLY A 158 0.31 21.92 10.74
N LEU A 159 0.27 20.59 10.61
CA LEU A 159 0.94 19.80 9.57
C LEU A 159 -0.04 19.40 8.46
N ASP A 160 -0.82 20.38 8.03
CA ASP A 160 -1.88 20.20 7.05
C ASP A 160 -1.32 19.84 5.66
N GLY A 161 -2.00 18.98 4.90
CA GLY A 161 -1.55 18.67 3.54
C GLY A 161 -1.96 17.33 2.97
N ILE A 162 -0.97 16.65 2.37
CA ILE A 162 -1.20 15.45 1.54
C ILE A 162 -1.42 14.23 2.43
N ILE A 163 -2.60 13.61 2.32
CA ILE A 163 -2.87 12.28 2.86
C ILE A 163 -2.92 11.31 1.68
N LYS A 164 -1.83 10.58 1.46
CA LYS A 164 -1.76 9.51 0.45
C LYS A 164 -1.70 8.16 1.14
N ARG A 165 -2.27 7.16 0.50
CA ARG A 165 -2.11 5.77 0.93
C ARG A 165 -1.31 5.05 -0.14
N ASP A 166 -0.17 4.47 0.22
CA ASP A 166 0.69 3.81 -0.75
C ASP A 166 0.03 2.51 -1.26
N SER A 167 0.45 2.02 -2.42
CA SER A 167 -0.14 0.81 -3.01
C SER A 167 0.64 -0.48 -2.75
N PHE A 168 1.83 -0.35 -2.16
CA PHE A 168 2.72 -1.45 -1.79
C PHE A 168 2.32 -2.01 -0.42
N GLY A 169 2.53 -1.24 0.65
CA GLY A 169 2.25 -1.58 2.03
C GLY A 169 0.90 -1.10 2.54
N ARG A 170 0.24 -0.18 1.82
CA ARG A 170 -1.00 0.49 2.26
C ARG A 170 -0.83 1.36 3.51
N ARG A 171 0.38 1.86 3.77
CA ARG A 171 0.68 2.86 4.79
C ARG A 171 0.15 4.23 4.40
N LEU A 172 -0.04 5.08 5.40
CA LEU A 172 -0.35 6.49 5.19
C LEU A 172 0.95 7.28 5.03
N ASN A 173 1.01 8.06 3.96
CA ASN A 173 2.02 9.06 3.71
C ASN A 173 1.39 10.41 3.98
N THR A 174 1.84 11.03 5.08
CA THR A 174 1.43 12.33 5.60
C THR A 174 2.66 13.16 5.95
N ARG A 175 2.49 14.42 6.36
CA ARG A 175 3.62 15.27 6.81
C ARG A 175 4.30 14.77 8.09
N VAL A 176 3.67 13.91 8.89
CA VAL A 176 4.32 13.29 10.07
C VAL A 176 5.11 12.03 9.73
N THR A 177 4.87 11.41 8.57
CA THR A 177 5.59 10.21 8.10
C THR A 177 6.57 10.52 6.96
N MET A 178 6.63 11.77 6.53
CA MET A 178 7.51 12.31 5.50
C MET A 178 8.19 13.56 6.09
N ASN A 179 8.75 14.41 5.25
CA ASN A 179 9.19 15.75 5.69
C ASN A 179 7.99 16.54 6.23
N THR A 180 8.19 17.19 7.37
CA THR A 180 7.21 18.10 7.96
C THR A 180 6.93 19.26 7.00
N GLY A 181 7.95 19.67 6.23
CA GLY A 181 7.94 20.84 5.35
C GLY A 181 7.77 22.15 6.11
N ILE A 182 8.10 22.15 7.41
CA ILE A 182 8.18 23.33 8.26
C ILE A 182 9.58 23.91 8.14
N LYS A 183 9.66 25.20 7.83
CA LYS A 183 10.91 25.97 7.80
C LYS A 183 10.90 26.96 8.95
N LEU A 184 12.02 27.04 9.65
CA LEU A 184 12.28 28.02 10.68
C LEU A 184 13.25 29.05 10.12
N ASP A 185 12.77 30.29 10.02
CA ASP A 185 13.59 31.41 9.61
C ASP A 185 14.34 31.93 10.83
N THR A 186 15.66 32.01 10.71
CA THR A 186 16.58 32.68 11.63
C THR A 186 17.11 33.93 10.94
N GLU A 187 17.71 34.86 11.68
CA GLU A 187 18.21 36.14 11.12
C GLU A 187 19.13 35.97 9.90
N ASN A 188 19.83 34.82 9.79
CA ASN A 188 20.80 34.56 8.72
C ASN A 188 20.53 33.29 7.88
N SER A 189 19.50 32.50 8.16
CA SER A 189 19.24 31.23 7.44
C SER A 189 17.82 30.68 7.63
N SER A 190 17.38 29.77 6.75
CA SER A 190 16.16 28.97 6.96
C SER A 190 16.55 27.52 7.19
N MET A 191 16.05 26.91 8.27
CA MET A 191 16.29 25.51 8.63
C MET A 191 14.98 24.72 8.53
N GLU A 192 14.99 23.58 7.82
CA GLU A 192 13.83 22.69 7.73
C GLU A 192 13.82 21.73 8.94
N VAL A 193 12.66 21.55 9.57
CA VAL A 193 12.51 20.58 10.66
C VAL A 193 12.33 19.18 10.07
N GLU A 194 13.40 18.38 10.06
CA GLU A 194 13.44 17.09 9.36
C GLU A 194 12.55 16.00 9.98
N SER A 195 12.33 16.06 11.29
CA SER A 195 11.60 15.03 12.04
C SER A 195 10.35 15.59 12.72
N TYR A 196 9.25 14.85 12.64
CA TYR A 196 8.04 15.18 13.40
C TYR A 196 8.31 15.15 14.91
N LYS A 197 9.24 14.31 15.40
CA LYS A 197 9.56 14.24 16.83
C LYS A 197 10.14 15.57 17.31
N ASP A 198 11.07 16.12 16.54
CA ASP A 198 11.70 17.40 16.88
C ASP A 198 10.69 18.53 16.77
N TYR A 199 9.86 18.53 15.72
CA TYR A 199 8.74 19.46 15.58
C TYR A 199 7.81 19.45 16.81
N LEU A 200 7.36 18.27 17.26
CA LEU A 200 6.47 18.15 18.40
C LEU A 200 7.16 18.56 19.71
N ARG A 201 8.43 18.19 19.92
CA ARG A 201 9.21 18.60 21.11
C ARG A 201 9.41 20.12 21.16
N MET A 202 9.63 20.76 20.01
CA MET A 202 9.86 22.21 19.91
C MET A 202 8.58 23.02 20.10
N PHE A 203 7.49 22.65 19.43
CA PHE A 203 6.28 23.48 19.35
C PHE A 203 5.11 22.98 20.21
N HIS A 204 5.17 21.73 20.66
CA HIS A 204 4.06 21.04 21.32
C HIS A 204 4.49 20.19 22.52
N ARG A 205 5.55 20.61 23.22
CA ARG A 205 6.11 19.92 24.39
C ARG A 205 5.03 19.54 25.41
N GLY A 206 5.02 18.28 25.81
CA GLY A 206 4.10 17.62 26.74
C GLY A 206 2.72 17.30 26.17
N LYS A 207 2.33 17.88 25.01
CA LYS A 207 0.94 17.83 24.52
C LYS A 207 0.59 16.52 23.81
N TYR A 208 1.58 15.85 23.26
CA TYR A 208 1.37 14.63 22.47
C TYR A 208 2.22 13.48 22.97
N SER A 209 1.65 12.28 22.85
CA SER A 209 2.29 11.03 23.22
C SER A 209 2.15 10.01 22.10
N MET A 210 3.18 9.20 21.92
CA MET A 210 3.17 8.06 21.02
C MET A 210 2.84 6.79 21.79
N VAL A 211 2.02 5.92 21.18
CA VAL A 211 1.82 4.53 21.58
C VAL A 211 2.39 3.65 20.47
N ASP A 212 3.46 2.92 20.76
CA ASP A 212 4.26 2.16 19.80
C ASP A 212 4.22 0.65 20.11
N ALA A 213 4.07 -0.18 19.09
CA ALA A 213 4.17 -1.63 19.25
C ALA A 213 5.63 -2.09 19.17
N SER A 214 6.14 -2.60 20.29
CA SER A 214 7.53 -3.10 20.37
C SER A 214 7.76 -4.22 19.36
N CYS A 215 8.83 -4.10 18.56
CA CYS A 215 9.22 -5.11 17.57
C CYS A 215 8.09 -5.52 16.61
N CYS A 216 7.24 -4.57 16.21
CA CYS A 216 6.02 -4.84 15.44
C CYS A 216 6.23 -5.74 14.22
N GLN A 217 7.19 -5.42 13.34
CA GLN A 217 7.41 -6.21 12.13
C GLN A 217 7.91 -7.64 12.38
N PRO A 218 8.92 -7.88 13.24
CA PRO A 218 9.28 -9.22 13.70
C PRO A 218 8.09 -10.00 14.27
N THR A 219 7.28 -9.39 15.13
CA THR A 219 6.10 -10.03 15.73
C THR A 219 5.07 -10.42 14.65
N ILE A 220 4.78 -9.52 13.70
CA ILE A 220 3.89 -9.82 12.57
C ILE A 220 4.45 -10.95 11.70
N MET A 221 5.77 -11.00 11.51
CA MET A 221 6.42 -12.11 10.80
C MET A 221 6.24 -13.43 11.54
N HIS A 222 6.45 -13.45 12.86
CA HIS A 222 6.23 -14.64 13.68
C HIS A 222 4.80 -15.16 13.55
N GLU A 223 3.80 -14.28 13.72
CA GLU A 223 2.40 -14.64 13.53
C GLU A 223 2.11 -15.15 12.10
N HIS A 224 2.70 -14.50 11.09
CA HIS A 224 2.56 -14.96 9.71
C HIS A 224 3.13 -16.38 9.50
N LEU A 225 4.33 -16.65 9.99
CA LEU A 225 4.98 -17.96 9.90
C LEU A 225 4.17 -19.05 10.63
N LYS A 226 3.69 -18.73 11.83
CA LYS A 226 2.83 -19.61 12.64
C LYS A 226 1.56 -20.00 11.90
N THR A 227 0.86 -19.03 11.28
CA THR A 227 -0.34 -19.31 10.46
C THR A 227 -0.07 -20.18 9.22
N LYS A 228 1.20 -20.34 8.85
CA LYS A 228 1.65 -21.11 7.69
C LYS A 228 2.28 -22.45 8.07
N GLY A 229 2.26 -22.79 9.37
CA GLY A 229 2.88 -24.01 9.88
C GLY A 229 4.41 -24.00 9.75
N VAL A 230 5.03 -22.81 9.68
CA VAL A 230 6.48 -22.67 9.63
C VAL A 230 6.99 -22.43 11.05
N ILE A 231 7.64 -23.44 11.62
CA ILE A 231 8.15 -23.41 12.99
C ILE A 231 9.67 -23.31 12.92
N ASP A 232 10.20 -22.15 13.32
CA ASP A 232 11.63 -21.90 13.43
C ASP A 232 11.95 -21.61 14.90
N PRO A 233 12.50 -22.59 15.65
CA PRO A 233 12.70 -22.46 17.09
C PRO A 233 13.50 -21.21 17.48
N ASN A 234 14.55 -20.90 16.71
CA ASN A 234 15.41 -19.75 16.96
C ASN A 234 14.69 -18.43 16.75
N PHE A 235 13.83 -18.35 15.72
CA PHE A 235 13.02 -17.17 15.46
C PHE A 235 11.88 -17.02 16.47
N ASN A 236 11.28 -18.13 16.89
CA ASN A 236 10.13 -18.14 17.79
C ASN A 236 10.50 -17.83 19.25
N TYR A 237 11.68 -18.28 19.69
CA TYR A 237 12.16 -18.15 21.06
C TYR A 237 11.94 -16.76 21.70
N PRO A 238 12.37 -15.64 21.09
CA PRO A 238 12.16 -14.31 21.70
C PRO A 238 10.69 -13.97 21.92
N PHE A 239 9.78 -14.44 21.06
CA PHE A 239 8.35 -14.16 21.21
C PHE A 239 7.70 -15.04 22.28
N GLU A 240 8.09 -16.31 22.34
CA GLU A 240 7.58 -17.28 23.34
C GLU A 240 8.06 -16.94 24.76
N ASN A 241 9.19 -16.24 24.90
CA ASN A 241 9.77 -15.83 26.18
C ASN A 241 9.59 -14.33 26.48
N ASN A 242 8.74 -13.63 25.73
CA ASN A 242 8.43 -12.20 25.91
C ASN A 242 9.69 -11.29 25.95
N LEU A 243 10.66 -11.56 25.08
CA LEU A 243 11.89 -10.80 24.92
C LEU A 243 11.74 -9.72 23.83
N ASP A 244 12.48 -8.61 23.95
CA ASP A 244 12.62 -7.66 22.83
C ASP A 244 13.47 -8.33 21.74
N PHE A 245 12.85 -8.63 20.58
CA PHE A 245 13.49 -9.37 19.50
C PHE A 245 14.84 -8.79 19.09
N TYR A 246 14.94 -7.46 18.96
CA TYR A 246 16.18 -6.82 18.53
C TYR A 246 17.26 -6.86 19.61
N GLN A 247 16.86 -6.68 20.88
CA GLN A 247 17.80 -6.84 22.00
C GLN A 247 18.31 -8.27 22.09
N TYR A 248 17.42 -9.27 21.94
CA TYR A 248 17.80 -10.68 21.91
C TYR A 248 18.87 -10.98 20.86
N LEU A 249 18.74 -10.44 19.64
CA LEU A 249 19.76 -10.62 18.58
C LEU A 249 21.13 -10.04 18.97
N ALA A 250 21.14 -8.90 19.65
CA ALA A 250 22.36 -8.28 20.15
C ALA A 250 22.98 -9.12 21.27
N ASP A 251 22.16 -9.57 22.22
CA ASP A 251 22.61 -10.35 23.39
C ASP A 251 23.26 -11.69 22.99
N ILE A 252 22.78 -12.33 21.93
CA ILE A 252 23.36 -13.59 21.41
C ILE A 252 24.51 -13.37 20.41
N GLY A 253 24.91 -12.12 20.17
CA GLY A 253 26.05 -11.78 19.31
C GLY A 253 25.79 -11.89 17.80
N LEU A 254 24.53 -11.92 17.34
CA LEU A 254 24.20 -11.82 15.91
C LEU A 254 24.18 -10.37 15.40
N SER A 255 24.22 -9.40 16.30
CA SER A 255 24.26 -7.98 15.99
C SER A 255 25.10 -7.23 17.02
N ILE A 256 25.68 -6.11 16.62
CA ILE A 256 26.52 -5.28 17.51
C ILE A 256 25.68 -4.65 18.61
N ASP A 257 24.52 -4.15 18.23
CA ASP A 257 23.56 -3.52 19.12
C ASP A 257 22.13 -3.68 18.57
N ARG A 258 21.17 -3.10 19.28
CA ARG A 258 19.76 -3.14 18.90
C ARG A 258 19.45 -2.44 17.56
N ASN A 259 20.20 -1.40 17.19
CA ASN A 259 20.00 -0.67 15.94
C ASN A 259 20.55 -1.46 14.74
N ASP A 260 21.71 -2.09 14.91
CA ASP A 260 22.27 -3.04 13.95
C ASP A 260 21.31 -4.22 13.75
N ALA A 261 20.78 -4.79 14.84
CA ALA A 261 19.78 -5.85 14.78
C ALA A 261 18.53 -5.43 13.97
N LYS A 262 18.03 -4.22 14.18
CA LYS A 262 16.91 -3.65 13.42
C LYS A 262 17.25 -3.50 11.93
N SER A 263 18.46 -3.03 11.62
CA SER A 263 18.96 -2.90 10.25
C SER A 263 19.04 -4.26 9.55
N LYS A 264 19.72 -5.24 10.17
CA LYS A 264 19.86 -6.61 9.67
C LYS A 264 18.52 -7.30 9.44
N TYR A 265 17.61 -7.22 10.41
CA TYR A 265 16.26 -7.76 10.24
C TYR A 265 15.53 -7.12 9.06
N THR A 266 15.63 -5.79 8.91
CA THR A 266 15.00 -5.06 7.81
C THR A 266 15.56 -5.52 6.45
N GLN A 267 16.87 -5.68 6.35
CA GLN A 267 17.51 -6.21 5.14
C GLN A 267 17.06 -7.65 4.85
N TRP A 268 16.96 -8.51 5.88
CA TRP A 268 16.58 -9.92 5.76
C TRP A 268 15.14 -10.06 5.26
N GLN A 269 14.21 -9.33 5.89
CA GLN A 269 12.81 -9.25 5.49
C GLN A 269 12.69 -8.77 4.03
N ASN A 270 13.45 -7.72 3.67
CA ASN A 270 13.43 -7.11 2.34
C ASN A 270 14.14 -7.93 1.26
N GLY A 271 14.90 -8.96 1.64
CA GLY A 271 15.59 -9.86 0.70
C GLY A 271 16.89 -9.31 0.14
N ARG A 272 17.53 -8.41 0.88
CA ARG A 272 18.89 -7.99 0.62
C ARG A 272 19.87 -8.98 1.25
N TYR A 273 19.81 -10.25 0.84
CA TYR A 273 20.57 -11.34 1.47
C TYR A 273 22.08 -11.26 1.26
N HIS A 274 22.52 -10.50 0.25
CA HIS A 274 23.93 -10.23 0.00
C HIS A 274 24.52 -9.26 1.03
N ASP A 275 23.67 -8.44 1.67
CA ASP A 275 24.08 -7.44 2.65
C ASP A 275 24.14 -8.02 4.08
N ILE A 276 23.81 -9.32 4.25
CA ILE A 276 23.63 -9.97 5.55
C ILE A 276 24.55 -11.18 5.65
N GLU A 277 25.22 -11.28 6.79
CA GLU A 277 26.15 -12.35 7.10
C GLU A 277 25.47 -13.74 7.08
N ASP A 278 26.23 -14.77 6.71
CA ASP A 278 25.72 -16.14 6.61
C ASP A 278 25.27 -16.70 7.96
N ASN A 279 25.90 -16.30 9.07
CA ASN A 279 25.50 -16.71 10.41
C ASN A 279 24.05 -16.31 10.73
N PHE A 280 23.61 -15.10 10.38
CA PHE A 280 22.24 -14.62 10.60
C PHE A 280 21.22 -15.45 9.81
N LYS A 281 21.51 -15.70 8.52
CA LYS A 281 20.65 -16.50 7.64
C LYS A 281 20.55 -17.95 8.11
N ASN A 282 21.68 -18.51 8.55
CA ASN A 282 21.76 -19.88 9.05
C ASN A 282 21.11 -20.03 10.43
N PHE A 283 21.15 -19.00 11.27
CA PHE A 283 20.49 -19.01 12.57
C PHE A 283 18.96 -19.10 12.41
N PHE A 284 18.39 -18.38 11.43
CA PHE A 284 16.96 -18.47 11.06
C PHE A 284 16.74 -19.31 9.81
N LYS A 285 17.35 -20.50 9.73
CA LYS A 285 17.38 -21.31 8.50
C LYS A 285 15.98 -21.62 7.95
N ILE A 286 15.07 -22.07 8.81
CA ILE A 286 13.72 -22.51 8.41
C ILE A 286 12.92 -21.32 7.87
N SER A 287 12.94 -20.19 8.60
CA SER A 287 12.29 -18.95 8.18
C SER A 287 12.91 -18.40 6.91
N THR A 288 14.24 -18.42 6.79
CA THR A 288 14.99 -17.97 5.62
C THR A 288 14.59 -18.78 4.38
N ASP A 289 14.50 -20.10 4.49
CA ASP A 289 14.08 -20.98 3.41
C ASP A 289 12.63 -20.74 2.98
N TYR A 290 11.73 -20.52 3.93
CA TYR A 290 10.35 -20.14 3.64
C TYR A 290 10.27 -18.80 2.88
N ILE A 291 10.94 -17.76 3.38
CA ILE A 291 10.95 -16.43 2.75
C ILE A 291 11.55 -16.52 1.35
N ARG A 292 12.63 -17.29 1.17
CA ARG A 292 13.26 -17.52 -0.14
C ARG A 292 12.31 -18.18 -1.13
N ARG A 293 11.54 -19.19 -0.71
CA ARG A 293 10.51 -19.84 -1.56
C ARG A 293 9.45 -18.84 -2.01
N ILE A 294 8.90 -18.02 -1.11
CA ILE A 294 7.93 -17.00 -1.47
C ILE A 294 8.50 -16.01 -2.48
N LYS A 295 9.73 -15.54 -2.24
CA LYS A 295 10.39 -14.57 -3.11
C LYS A 295 10.63 -15.12 -4.51
N LYS A 296 11.02 -16.39 -4.61
CA LYS A 296 11.20 -17.08 -5.91
C LYS A 296 9.88 -17.19 -6.68
N MET A 297 8.77 -17.50 -6.01
CA MET A 297 7.48 -17.69 -6.67
C MET A 297 6.75 -16.38 -6.99
N ASN A 298 6.87 -15.36 -6.12
CA ASN A 298 5.99 -14.20 -6.12
C ASN A 298 6.73 -12.85 -6.19
N GLY A 299 8.06 -12.87 -6.33
CA GLY A 299 8.90 -11.67 -6.42
C GLY A 299 9.58 -11.27 -5.10
N TYR A 300 10.75 -10.66 -5.21
CA TYR A 300 11.67 -10.38 -4.09
C TYR A 300 11.08 -9.49 -2.97
N LYS A 301 10.14 -8.59 -3.30
CA LYS A 301 9.49 -7.70 -2.30
C LYS A 301 8.26 -8.30 -1.64
N ARG A 302 7.85 -9.52 -2.01
CA ARG A 302 6.53 -10.05 -1.61
C ARG A 302 6.37 -10.18 -0.10
N VAL A 303 7.39 -10.68 0.59
CA VAL A 303 7.33 -10.86 2.05
C VAL A 303 7.22 -9.52 2.76
N CYS A 304 8.08 -8.55 2.43
CA CYS A 304 7.97 -7.18 2.92
C CYS A 304 6.58 -6.58 2.67
N GLN A 305 6.02 -6.79 1.47
CA GLN A 305 4.67 -6.33 1.14
C GLN A 305 3.60 -6.94 2.07
N ILE A 306 3.68 -8.25 2.32
CA ILE A 306 2.74 -8.97 3.20
C ILE A 306 2.77 -8.39 4.61
N ILE A 307 3.97 -8.30 5.21
CA ILE A 307 4.16 -7.80 6.57
C ILE A 307 3.68 -6.35 6.69
N THR A 308 4.08 -5.48 5.74
CA THR A 308 3.66 -4.08 5.75
C THR A 308 2.14 -3.91 5.57
N CYS A 309 1.52 -4.77 4.75
CA CYS A 309 0.06 -4.78 4.60
C CYS A 309 -0.66 -5.27 5.86
N MET A 310 -0.09 -6.24 6.59
CA MET A 310 -0.64 -6.70 7.87
C MET A 310 -0.54 -5.60 8.93
N GLU A 311 0.61 -4.95 9.04
CA GLU A 311 0.83 -3.77 9.90
C GLU A 311 -0.21 -2.67 9.58
N SER A 312 -0.36 -2.31 8.31
CA SER A 312 -1.33 -1.29 7.90
C SER A 312 -2.79 -1.69 8.15
N LYS A 313 -3.11 -3.00 8.14
CA LYS A 313 -4.45 -3.46 8.51
C LYS A 313 -4.71 -3.25 10.00
N ILE A 314 -3.73 -3.53 10.85
CA ILE A 314 -3.82 -3.37 12.30
C ILE A 314 -3.90 -1.89 12.66
N PHE A 315 -2.91 -1.09 12.28
CA PHE A 315 -2.79 0.30 12.74
C PHE A 315 -3.76 1.26 12.06
N ILE A 316 -4.04 1.08 10.76
CA ILE A 316 -4.88 2.03 10.01
C ILE A 316 -6.31 1.51 9.86
N ASP A 317 -6.48 0.28 9.36
CA ASP A 317 -7.82 -0.24 9.03
C ASP A 317 -8.61 -0.69 10.27
N ASP A 318 -7.95 -1.09 11.37
CA ASP A 318 -8.61 -1.39 12.66
C ASP A 318 -8.40 -0.27 13.69
N LEU A 319 -7.20 -0.12 14.25
CA LEU A 319 -6.95 0.77 15.40
C LEU A 319 -7.37 2.21 15.10
N LEU A 320 -6.74 2.90 14.15
CA LEU A 320 -7.08 4.28 13.81
C LEU A 320 -8.54 4.46 13.34
N SER A 321 -9.10 3.47 12.64
CA SER A 321 -10.46 3.60 12.09
C SER A 321 -11.55 3.48 13.14
N ASN A 322 -11.27 2.75 14.23
CA ASN A 322 -12.26 2.36 15.23
C ASN A 322 -11.97 2.92 16.64
N ILE A 323 -10.81 3.54 16.85
CA ILE A 323 -10.49 4.19 18.11
C ILE A 323 -11.44 5.38 18.34
N ASN A 324 -12.06 5.44 19.52
CA ASN A 324 -12.98 6.51 19.87
C ASN A 324 -12.23 7.74 20.40
N LEU A 325 -11.35 8.30 19.56
CA LEU A 325 -10.59 9.50 19.87
C LEU A 325 -10.80 10.55 18.79
N GLU A 326 -10.85 11.80 19.22
CA GLU A 326 -10.97 12.94 18.31
C GLU A 326 -9.67 13.26 17.58
N PHE A 327 -8.53 12.91 18.18
CA PHE A 327 -7.20 13.11 17.63
C PHE A 327 -6.43 11.78 17.61
N CYS A 328 -5.99 11.35 16.42
CA CYS A 328 -5.06 10.23 16.28
C CYS A 328 -4.36 10.25 14.91
N LEU A 329 -3.03 10.09 14.91
CA LEU A 329 -2.24 9.93 13.69
C LEU A 329 -1.48 8.60 13.73
N THR A 330 -1.46 7.87 12.62
CA THR A 330 -0.62 6.67 12.50
C THR A 330 0.75 7.04 11.96
N ILE A 331 1.81 6.59 12.63
CA ILE A 331 3.19 6.71 12.17
C ILE A 331 3.77 5.30 12.13
N HIS A 332 3.70 4.66 10.96
CA HIS A 332 4.07 3.26 10.78
C HIS A 332 3.33 2.32 11.76
N ASP A 333 4.07 1.75 12.72
CA ASP A 333 3.68 0.83 13.77
C ASP A 333 3.30 1.52 15.09
N SER A 334 2.98 2.81 15.03
CA SER A 334 2.61 3.60 16.20
C SER A 334 1.41 4.52 15.96
N LEU A 335 0.78 4.93 17.06
CA LEU A 335 -0.29 5.92 17.12
C LEU A 335 0.19 7.14 17.92
N LEU A 336 0.15 8.32 17.31
CA LEU A 336 0.32 9.59 17.98
C LEU A 336 -1.06 10.09 18.46
N VAL A 337 -1.17 10.37 19.74
CA VAL A 337 -2.38 10.85 20.42
C VAL A 337 -2.07 12.08 21.27
N ARG A 338 -3.09 12.79 21.73
CA ARG A 338 -2.91 13.79 22.79
C ARG A 338 -2.50 13.07 24.08
N THR A 339 -1.66 13.70 24.89
CA THR A 339 -1.18 13.08 26.15
C THR A 339 -2.33 12.75 27.10
N GLU A 340 -3.39 13.58 27.12
CA GLU A 340 -4.62 13.31 27.89
C GLU A 340 -5.37 12.04 27.44
N ASP A 341 -5.29 11.71 26.15
CA ASP A 341 -5.94 10.53 25.54
C ASP A 341 -5.08 9.27 25.67
N LEU A 342 -3.85 9.37 26.18
CA LEU A 342 -2.89 8.27 26.26
C LEU A 342 -3.44 7.05 27.01
N PRO A 343 -4.09 7.18 28.19
CA PRO A 343 -4.62 6.02 28.91
C PRO A 343 -5.67 5.28 28.10
N ALA A 344 -6.64 6.00 27.52
CA ALA A 344 -7.70 5.41 26.70
C ALA A 344 -7.15 4.73 25.43
N CYS A 345 -6.15 5.34 24.78
CA CYS A 345 -5.48 4.75 23.63
C CYS A 345 -4.76 3.44 23.99
N LYS A 346 -3.96 3.43 25.07
CA LYS A 346 -3.25 2.23 25.51
C LYS A 346 -4.20 1.12 25.92
N GLU A 347 -5.26 1.44 26.65
CA GLU A 347 -6.27 0.46 27.02
C GLU A 347 -6.90 -0.18 25.78
N TYR A 348 -7.30 0.64 24.80
CA TYR A 348 -7.89 0.14 23.55
C TYR A 348 -6.93 -0.74 22.76
N CYS A 349 -5.66 -0.33 22.61
CA CYS A 349 -4.62 -1.10 21.92
C CYS A 349 -4.35 -2.44 22.62
N ASN A 350 -4.20 -2.44 23.95
CA ASN A 350 -3.95 -3.65 24.73
C ASN A 350 -5.15 -4.60 24.71
N LYS A 351 -6.37 -4.08 24.78
CA LYS A 351 -7.59 -4.89 24.67
C LYS A 351 -7.69 -5.62 23.32
N LYS A 352 -7.28 -4.96 22.24
CA LYS A 352 -7.39 -5.49 20.86
C LYS A 352 -6.22 -6.40 20.47
N TYR A 353 -5.01 -6.03 20.83
CA TYR A 353 -3.78 -6.65 20.34
C TYR A 353 -2.71 -6.85 21.41
N GLY A 354 -3.04 -6.70 22.70
CA GLY A 354 -2.07 -6.89 23.80
C GLY A 354 -1.60 -8.34 23.98
N ASN A 355 -2.30 -9.31 23.38
CA ASN A 355 -1.85 -10.69 23.30
C ASN A 355 -0.80 -10.94 22.19
N ILE A 356 -0.61 -9.97 21.29
CA ILE A 356 0.34 -10.05 20.18
C ILE A 356 1.48 -9.05 20.37
N PHE A 357 1.16 -7.81 20.76
CA PHE A 357 2.15 -6.74 20.90
C PHE A 357 2.29 -6.27 22.34
N ASN A 358 3.52 -5.88 22.68
CA ASN A 358 3.80 -5.07 23.86
C ASN A 358 3.81 -3.57 23.47
N PHE A 359 2.77 -2.84 23.88
CA PHE A 359 2.62 -1.42 23.58
C PHE A 359 3.38 -0.54 24.59
N LYS A 360 4.40 0.18 24.10
CA LYS A 360 5.17 1.18 24.84
C LYS A 360 4.65 2.58 24.54
N SER A 361 5.02 3.55 25.38
CA SER A 361 4.63 4.94 25.18
C SER A 361 5.77 5.92 25.44
N GLU A 362 5.84 6.99 24.65
CA GLU A 362 6.79 8.09 24.76
C GLU A 362 6.00 9.41 24.70
N THR A 363 6.24 10.34 25.63
CA THR A 363 5.67 11.69 25.58
C THR A 363 6.72 12.66 25.02
N PHE A 364 6.31 13.52 24.10
CA PHE A 364 7.18 14.49 23.43
C PHE A 364 7.27 15.81 24.19
#